data_AF-A0A2M7N181-F1
#
_entry.id   AF-A0A2M7N181-F1
#
_cell.length_a   1.000
_cell.length_b   1.000
_cell.length_c   1.000
_cell.angle_alpha   90.00
_cell.angle_beta   90.00
_cell.angle_gamma   90.00
#
_symmetry.space_group_name_H-M   'P 1'
#
loop_
_entity.id
_entity.type
_entity.pdbx_description
1 polymer ?
#
loop_
_entity_poly.entity_id
_entity_poly.type
_entity_poly.pdbx_seq_one_letter_code
_entity_poly.pdbx_strand_id
1 'polypeptide(L)'
;MDMLTKDLNSYSGLEPIDLSRKIFEKGLAEILGRDKANDLISEFSLGKFKKMPKELEHTIMFTDLKFDWNTNTKSYISDTLIGVGTISKEYINKIVPGNIEIIKKRSGDIINIYLELADNVWYYFSYTRGVMQVVSSNEEFNTVIKTLKPDQRKLDTDKGQKPYSYYPAAPSVKNKFLKRMRALKENEVINDTEETNDENKKEEGQ
;
A
#
# COMPACT_ATOMS: atom_id res chain seq x y z
N MET A 1 -4.32 1.64 -11.22
CA MET A 1 -3.74 0.38 -10.71
C MET A 1 -3.13 -0.43 -11.84
N ASP A 2 -3.75 -0.48 -13.02
CA ASP A 2 -3.23 -1.20 -14.19
C ASP A 2 -1.80 -0.84 -14.58
N MET A 3 -1.41 0.43 -14.48
CA MET A 3 -0.01 0.86 -14.71
C MET A 3 0.96 0.26 -13.69
N LEU A 4 0.61 0.25 -12.39
CA LEU A 4 1.42 -0.41 -11.37
C LEU A 4 1.53 -1.91 -11.64
N THR A 5 0.42 -2.57 -12.01
CA THR A 5 0.42 -3.99 -12.39
C THR A 5 1.35 -4.27 -13.56
N LYS A 6 1.28 -3.45 -14.62
CA LYS A 6 2.12 -3.56 -15.80
C LYS A 6 3.60 -3.37 -15.44
N ASP A 7 3.91 -2.34 -14.66
CA ASP A 7 5.27 -2.03 -14.24
C ASP A 7 5.80 -3.20 -13.40
N LEU A 8 5.08 -3.65 -12.38
CA LEU A 8 5.45 -4.82 -11.58
C LEU A 8 5.73 -6.04 -12.45
N ASN A 9 4.85 -6.38 -13.40
CA ASN A 9 5.02 -7.54 -14.27
C ASN A 9 6.20 -7.40 -15.24
N SER A 10 6.54 -6.17 -15.66
CA SER A 10 7.66 -5.91 -16.58
C SER A 10 9.04 -6.12 -15.95
N TYR A 11 9.18 -5.98 -14.62
CA TYR A 11 10.46 -6.17 -13.93
C TYR A 11 10.70 -7.65 -13.57
N SER A 12 11.65 -8.28 -14.27
CA SER A 12 12.06 -9.67 -14.01
C SER A 12 13.04 -9.83 -12.82
N GLY A 13 13.58 -8.72 -12.29
CA GLY A 13 14.54 -8.72 -11.18
C GLY A 13 13.93 -8.92 -9.79
N LEU A 14 12.60 -8.98 -9.68
CA LEU A 14 11.90 -9.19 -8.41
C LEU A 14 11.66 -10.69 -8.19
N GLU A 15 12.01 -11.16 -7.00
CA GLU A 15 11.84 -12.56 -6.62
C GLU A 15 10.36 -12.91 -6.41
N PRO A 16 9.95 -14.15 -6.70
CA PRO A 16 8.60 -14.60 -6.40
C PRO A 16 8.36 -14.77 -4.90
N ILE A 17 7.10 -14.69 -4.47
CA ILE A 17 6.74 -14.97 -3.08
C ILE A 17 6.93 -16.47 -2.79
N ASP A 18 7.45 -16.79 -1.62
CA ASP A 18 7.48 -18.18 -1.13
C ASP A 18 6.07 -18.61 -0.70
N LEU A 19 5.44 -19.41 -1.59
CA LEU A 19 4.11 -19.99 -1.41
C LEU A 19 4.12 -21.22 -0.49
N SER A 20 5.31 -21.77 -0.16
CA SER A 20 5.45 -22.95 0.71
C SER A 20 5.37 -22.62 2.20
N ARG A 21 5.37 -21.33 2.56
CA ARG A 21 5.28 -20.90 3.95
C ARG A 21 3.95 -21.32 4.56
N LYS A 22 4.02 -21.99 5.71
CA LYS A 22 2.82 -22.40 6.48
C LYS A 22 1.86 -21.25 6.78
N ILE A 23 2.38 -20.04 6.96
CA ILE A 23 1.56 -18.86 7.23
C ILE A 23 0.74 -18.44 6.00
N PHE A 24 1.28 -18.64 4.79
CA PHE A 24 0.58 -18.36 3.54
C PHE A 24 -0.57 -19.34 3.34
N GLU A 25 -0.31 -20.64 3.52
CA GLU A 25 -1.35 -21.69 3.49
C GLU A 25 -2.46 -21.40 4.51
N LYS A 26 -2.09 -21.10 5.75
CA LYS A 26 -3.06 -20.76 6.80
C LYS A 26 -3.87 -19.52 6.41
N GLY A 27 -3.23 -18.46 5.91
CA GLY A 27 -3.91 -17.24 5.49
C GLY A 27 -4.93 -17.48 4.39
N LEU A 28 -4.58 -18.28 3.37
CA LEU A 28 -5.52 -18.69 2.33
C LEU A 28 -6.69 -19.50 2.88
N ALA A 29 -6.42 -20.43 3.81
CA ALA A 29 -7.47 -21.25 4.42
C ALA A 29 -8.44 -20.43 5.27
N GLU A 30 -7.99 -19.38 5.95
CA GLU A 30 -8.86 -18.46 6.70
C GLU A 30 -9.75 -17.61 5.77
N ILE A 31 -9.26 -17.23 4.59
CA ILE A 31 -10.01 -16.40 3.64
C ILE A 31 -10.98 -17.24 2.79
N LEU A 32 -10.53 -18.39 2.30
CA LEU A 32 -11.24 -19.20 1.31
C LEU A 32 -11.94 -20.44 1.90
N GLY A 33 -11.57 -20.84 3.12
CA GLY A 33 -11.82 -22.18 3.63
C GLY A 33 -10.75 -23.19 3.19
N ARG A 34 -10.60 -24.27 3.97
CA ARG A 34 -9.51 -25.25 3.80
C ARG A 34 -9.49 -25.93 2.44
N ASP A 35 -10.64 -26.40 1.96
CA ASP A 35 -10.70 -27.18 0.71
C ASP A 35 -10.28 -26.33 -0.50
N LYS A 36 -10.87 -25.13 -0.64
CA LYS A 36 -10.50 -24.18 -1.71
C LYS A 36 -9.05 -23.72 -1.63
N ALA A 37 -8.53 -23.52 -0.42
CA ALA A 37 -7.13 -23.15 -0.22
C ALA A 37 -6.18 -24.26 -0.67
N ASN A 38 -6.46 -25.52 -0.32
CA ASN A 38 -5.69 -26.68 -0.74
C ASN A 38 -5.69 -26.87 -2.26
N ASP A 39 -6.86 -26.70 -2.89
CA ASP A 39 -6.98 -26.74 -4.35
C ASP A 39 -6.11 -25.65 -5.01
N LEU A 40 -6.19 -24.41 -4.50
CA LEU A 40 -5.43 -23.28 -5.05
C LEU A 40 -3.91 -23.46 -4.90
N ILE A 41 -3.44 -23.95 -3.74
CA ILE A 41 -2.01 -24.22 -3.49
C ILE A 41 -1.51 -25.35 -4.39
N SER A 42 -2.33 -26.39 -4.59
CA SER A 42 -2.01 -27.49 -5.50
C SER A 42 -1.88 -26.99 -6.95
N GLU A 43 -2.76 -26.09 -7.38
CA GLU A 43 -2.70 -25.48 -8.71
C GLU A 43 -1.45 -24.61 -8.90
N PHE A 44 -1.10 -23.78 -7.90
CA PHE A 44 0.13 -22.99 -7.92
C PHE A 44 1.38 -23.86 -8.03
N SER A 45 1.41 -24.97 -7.28
CA SER A 45 2.53 -25.93 -7.29
C SER A 45 2.68 -26.64 -8.65
N LEU A 46 1.58 -26.77 -9.42
CA LEU A 46 1.58 -27.34 -10.77
C LEU A 46 1.84 -26.31 -11.88
N GLY A 47 2.12 -25.04 -11.52
CA GLY A 47 2.29 -23.94 -12.48
C GLY A 47 1.01 -23.60 -13.25
N LYS A 48 -0.16 -24.05 -12.75
CA LYS A 48 -1.47 -23.77 -13.35
C LYS A 48 -2.03 -22.51 -12.71
N PHE A 49 -1.86 -21.38 -13.38
CA PHE A 49 -2.45 -20.12 -12.93
C PHE A 49 -3.91 -20.05 -13.40
N LYS A 50 -4.83 -20.67 -12.65
CA LYS A 50 -6.25 -20.36 -12.82
C LYS A 50 -6.52 -18.92 -12.38
N LYS A 51 -7.64 -18.38 -12.85
CA LYS A 51 -8.16 -17.09 -12.39
C LYS A 51 -8.27 -17.11 -10.86
N MET A 52 -7.74 -16.07 -10.22
CA MET A 52 -7.82 -15.93 -8.76
C MET A 52 -9.28 -16.00 -8.29
N PRO A 53 -9.56 -16.65 -7.15
CA PRO A 53 -10.87 -16.60 -6.53
C PRO A 53 -11.30 -15.14 -6.31
N LYS A 54 -12.60 -14.85 -6.48
CA LYS A 54 -13.14 -13.49 -6.30
C LYS A 54 -12.89 -12.95 -4.90
N GLU A 55 -12.82 -13.85 -3.94
CA GLU A 55 -12.51 -13.57 -2.54
C GLU A 55 -11.10 -12.98 -2.34
N LEU A 56 -10.18 -13.17 -3.30
CA LEU A 56 -8.83 -12.58 -3.30
C LEU A 56 -8.71 -11.36 -4.24
N GLU A 57 -9.79 -10.96 -4.90
CA GLU A 57 -9.82 -9.80 -5.79
C GLU A 57 -9.92 -8.51 -4.95
N HIS A 58 -8.77 -8.00 -4.53
CA HIS A 58 -8.62 -6.74 -3.79
C HIS A 58 -7.79 -5.73 -4.57
N THR A 59 -7.90 -4.44 -4.23
CA THR A 59 -7.09 -3.37 -4.88
C THR A 59 -5.60 -3.72 -4.88
N ILE A 60 -5.07 -4.14 -3.72
CA ILE A 60 -3.77 -4.78 -3.58
C ILE A 60 -3.90 -5.80 -2.44
N MET A 61 -3.44 -7.02 -2.65
CA MET A 61 -3.30 -8.03 -1.61
C MET A 61 -1.81 -8.22 -1.30
N PHE A 62 -1.44 -7.96 -0.05
CA PHE A 62 -0.11 -8.26 0.46
C PHE A 62 -0.09 -9.63 1.15
N THR A 63 0.96 -10.40 0.95
CA THR A 63 1.06 -11.81 1.39
C THR A 63 2.27 -12.09 2.27
N ASP A 64 3.27 -11.21 2.25
CA ASP A 64 4.43 -11.28 3.14
C ASP A 64 4.70 -9.90 3.72
N LEU A 65 4.24 -9.69 4.95
CA LEU A 65 4.39 -8.45 5.70
C LEU A 65 4.80 -8.78 7.13
N LYS A 66 5.87 -8.14 7.59
CA LYS A 66 6.32 -8.20 8.98
C LYS A 66 6.25 -6.80 9.54
N PHE A 67 5.51 -6.65 10.63
CA PHE A 67 5.33 -5.36 11.29
C PHE A 67 5.94 -5.37 12.67
N ASP A 68 6.77 -4.37 12.95
CA ASP A 68 7.25 -4.05 14.27
C ASP A 68 6.47 -2.86 14.84
N TRP A 69 6.12 -2.93 16.12
CA TRP A 69 5.45 -1.82 16.81
C TRP A 69 6.47 -0.80 17.30
N ASN A 70 6.29 0.45 16.88
CA ASN A 70 7.06 1.58 17.39
C ASN A 70 6.21 2.39 18.37
N THR A 71 6.65 2.44 19.64
CA THR A 71 5.94 3.14 20.72
C THR A 71 5.99 4.66 20.58
N ASN A 72 7.06 5.21 20.02
CA ASN A 72 7.29 6.65 19.93
C ASN A 72 6.34 7.27 18.89
N THR A 73 6.25 6.64 17.72
CA THR A 73 5.36 7.07 16.63
C THR A 73 3.95 6.48 16.74
N LYS A 74 3.72 5.53 17.67
CA LYS A 74 2.48 4.76 17.81
C LYS A 74 2.05 4.14 16.47
N SER A 75 3.01 3.54 15.78
CA SER A 75 2.80 2.96 14.45
C SER A 75 3.34 1.54 14.33
N TYR A 76 2.70 0.76 13.46
CA TYR A 76 3.27 -0.49 12.95
C TYR A 76 4.10 -0.18 11.72
N ILE A 77 5.33 -0.69 11.66
CA ILE A 77 6.28 -0.42 10.58
C ILE A 77 6.76 -1.73 9.97
N SER A 78 6.72 -1.80 8.64
CA SER A 78 7.35 -2.84 7.82
C SER A 78 8.33 -2.13 6.90
N ASP A 79 9.64 -2.42 6.95
CA ASP A 79 10.68 -1.57 6.34
C ASP A 79 11.67 -2.30 5.40
N THR A 80 11.31 -3.49 4.94
CA THR A 80 12.20 -4.34 4.15
C THR A 80 11.55 -4.81 2.85
N LEU A 81 10.89 -5.96 2.90
CA LEU A 81 10.39 -6.68 1.74
C LEU A 81 8.90 -6.94 1.90
N ILE A 82 8.14 -6.62 0.86
CA ILE A 82 6.68 -6.69 0.84
C ILE A 82 6.27 -7.69 -0.24
N GLY A 83 5.63 -8.78 0.17
CA GLY A 83 5.02 -9.72 -0.78
C GLY A 83 3.75 -9.12 -1.38
N VAL A 84 3.71 -8.90 -2.69
CA VAL A 84 2.54 -8.49 -3.47
C VAL A 84 1.95 -9.70 -4.18
N GLY A 85 0.82 -10.18 -3.69
CA GLY A 85 0.12 -11.36 -4.22
C GLY A 85 -0.70 -11.03 -5.46
N THR A 86 -1.73 -10.19 -5.28
CA THR A 86 -2.65 -9.78 -6.35
C THR A 86 -2.84 -8.27 -6.38
N ILE A 87 -3.13 -7.73 -7.56
CA ILE A 87 -3.61 -6.36 -7.74
C ILE A 87 -4.86 -6.44 -8.61
N SER A 88 -5.98 -6.02 -8.05
CA SER A 88 -7.31 -6.26 -8.63
C SER A 88 -7.51 -7.76 -8.88
N LYS A 89 -7.61 -8.16 -10.15
CA LYS A 89 -7.77 -9.57 -10.58
C LYS A 89 -6.47 -10.23 -11.04
N GLU A 90 -5.39 -9.45 -11.12
CA GLU A 90 -4.14 -9.87 -11.73
C GLU A 90 -3.22 -10.47 -10.67
N TYR A 91 -2.67 -11.64 -10.99
CA TYR A 91 -1.66 -12.28 -10.15
C TYR A 91 -0.30 -11.63 -10.40
N ILE A 92 0.32 -11.14 -9.33
CA ILE A 92 1.63 -10.48 -9.39
C ILE A 92 2.72 -11.45 -8.96
N ASN A 93 2.57 -12.04 -7.77
CA ASN A 93 3.54 -12.95 -7.16
C ASN A 93 4.96 -12.39 -7.04
N LYS A 94 5.14 -11.20 -6.48
CA LYS A 94 6.48 -10.58 -6.38
C LYS A 94 6.76 -10.08 -4.98
N ILE A 95 8.00 -10.23 -4.55
CA ILE A 95 8.56 -9.57 -3.37
C ILE A 95 9.13 -8.23 -3.83
N VAL A 96 8.67 -7.15 -3.20
CA VAL A 96 9.00 -5.78 -3.58
C VAL A 96 9.65 -5.07 -2.39
N PRO A 97 10.85 -4.47 -2.55
CA PRO A 97 11.41 -3.57 -1.55
C PRO A 97 10.45 -2.41 -1.24
N GLY A 98 10.33 -2.04 0.03
CA GLY A 98 9.48 -0.92 0.38
C GLY A 98 9.26 -0.71 1.87
N ASN A 99 8.43 0.29 2.17
CA ASN A 99 8.07 0.66 3.54
C ASN A 99 6.54 0.76 3.66
N ILE A 100 5.96 0.11 4.66
CA ILE A 100 4.57 0.31 5.06
C ILE A 100 4.54 0.78 6.49
N GLU A 101 3.73 1.79 6.74
CA GLU A 101 3.47 2.29 8.09
C GLU A 101 1.97 2.42 8.33
N ILE A 102 1.51 1.93 9.47
CA ILE A 102 0.15 2.14 9.97
C ILE A 102 0.22 2.92 11.28
N ILE A 103 -0.09 4.21 11.23
CA ILE A 103 -0.09 5.11 12.39
C ILE A 103 -1.47 5.07 13.05
N LYS A 104 -1.52 4.72 14.33
CA LYS A 104 -2.75 4.78 15.11
C LYS A 104 -3.04 6.20 15.59
N LYS A 105 -4.10 6.83 15.08
CA LYS A 105 -4.57 8.14 15.56
C LYS A 105 -6.03 8.01 16.01
N ARG A 106 -6.41 8.72 17.10
CA ARG A 106 -7.81 8.78 17.58
C ARG A 106 -8.78 9.29 16.50
N SER A 107 -8.29 10.18 15.65
CA SER A 107 -9.02 10.77 14.53
C SER A 107 -9.27 9.76 13.41
N GLY A 108 -8.46 8.72 13.28
CA GLY A 108 -8.51 7.75 12.21
C GLY A 108 -7.10 7.41 11.75
N ASP A 109 -6.85 6.13 11.54
CA ASP A 109 -5.52 5.63 11.23
C ASP A 109 -5.01 6.19 9.89
N ILE A 110 -3.69 6.33 9.80
CA ILE A 110 -2.98 6.74 8.60
C ILE A 110 -2.19 5.54 8.11
N ILE A 111 -2.32 5.22 6.83
CA ILE A 111 -1.56 4.14 6.19
C ILE A 111 -0.67 4.77 5.12
N ASN A 112 0.64 4.60 5.24
CA ASN A 112 1.60 5.00 4.21
C ASN A 112 2.20 3.73 3.60
N ILE A 113 2.30 3.69 2.27
CA ILE A 113 2.84 2.56 1.51
C ILE A 113 3.80 3.13 0.48
N TYR A 114 5.04 2.70 0.53
CA TYR A 114 6.06 2.93 -0.48
C TYR A 114 6.50 1.59 -1.06
N LEU A 115 6.47 1.48 -2.38
CA LEU A 115 6.94 0.32 -3.13
C LEU A 115 8.01 0.78 -4.12
N GLU A 116 9.18 0.15 -4.07
CA GLU A 116 10.31 0.37 -4.97
C GLU A 116 10.49 -0.86 -5.85
N LEU A 117 10.08 -0.76 -7.11
CA LEU A 117 10.03 -1.87 -8.05
C LEU A 117 11.38 -2.09 -8.74
N ALA A 118 12.13 -1.00 -8.95
CA ALA A 118 13.47 -0.95 -9.52
C ALA A 118 14.08 0.43 -9.23
N ASP A 119 15.34 0.63 -9.61
CA ASP A 119 16.01 1.93 -9.52
C ASP A 119 15.17 3.04 -10.18
N ASN A 120 14.80 4.05 -9.38
CA ASN A 120 13.94 5.17 -9.77
C ASN A 120 12.51 4.78 -10.21
N VAL A 121 12.06 3.55 -9.99
CA VAL A 121 10.69 3.12 -10.31
C VAL A 121 9.95 2.78 -9.03
N TRP A 122 9.06 3.68 -8.63
CA TRP A 122 8.42 3.59 -7.33
C TRP A 122 7.00 4.14 -7.33
N TYR A 123 6.23 3.67 -6.36
CA TYR A 123 4.87 4.13 -6.09
C TYR A 123 4.72 4.46 -4.61
N TYR A 124 3.99 5.53 -4.32
CA TYR A 124 3.66 5.96 -2.97
C TYR A 124 2.16 6.20 -2.83
N PHE A 125 1.61 5.65 -1.76
CA PHE A 125 0.21 5.80 -1.36
C PHE A 125 0.16 6.25 0.09
N SER A 126 -0.68 7.24 0.39
CA SER A 126 -1.02 7.64 1.75
C SER A 126 -2.53 7.66 1.90
N TYR A 127 -3.06 6.87 2.81
CA TYR A 127 -4.49 6.75 3.04
C TYR A 127 -4.83 7.23 4.45
N THR A 128 -5.87 8.06 4.55
CA THR A 128 -6.51 8.35 5.82
C THR A 128 -7.97 8.72 5.60
N ARG A 129 -8.87 8.20 6.44
CA ARG A 129 -10.29 8.61 6.50
C ARG A 129 -11.02 8.60 5.14
N GLY A 130 -10.79 7.59 4.31
CA GLY A 130 -11.44 7.49 2.99
C GLY A 130 -10.73 8.26 1.88
N VAL A 131 -9.66 8.99 2.18
CA VAL A 131 -8.90 9.74 1.18
C VAL A 131 -7.56 9.06 0.96
N MET A 132 -7.29 8.67 -0.29
CA MET A 132 -5.99 8.17 -0.74
C MET A 132 -5.26 9.24 -1.54
N GLN A 133 -4.08 9.64 -1.09
CA GLN A 133 -3.18 10.47 -1.87
C GLN A 133 -2.13 9.58 -2.54
N VAL A 134 -1.85 9.82 -3.81
CA VAL A 134 -0.96 8.98 -4.62
C VAL A 134 0.07 9.79 -5.40
N VAL A 135 1.28 9.28 -5.49
CA VAL A 135 2.33 9.80 -6.38
C VAL A 135 3.29 8.68 -6.74
N SER A 136 3.81 8.71 -7.96
CA SER A 136 4.77 7.72 -8.48
C SER A 136 5.90 8.42 -9.22
N SER A 137 7.00 7.72 -9.53
CA SER A 137 7.93 8.17 -10.56
C SER A 137 7.40 7.99 -11.99
N ASN A 138 6.31 7.22 -12.16
CA ASN A 138 5.64 7.09 -13.44
C ASN A 138 4.78 8.35 -13.72
N GLU A 139 5.26 9.22 -14.61
CA GLU A 139 4.58 10.47 -14.95
C GLU A 139 3.25 10.28 -15.66
N GLU A 140 3.09 9.18 -16.42
CA GLU A 140 1.81 8.84 -17.05
C GLU A 140 0.76 8.54 -15.98
N PHE A 141 1.12 7.73 -14.98
CA PHE A 141 0.27 7.47 -13.81
C PHE A 141 -0.10 8.77 -13.10
N ASN A 142 0.86 9.64 -12.81
CA ASN A 142 0.61 10.92 -12.16
C ASN A 142 -0.34 11.82 -12.99
N THR A 143 -0.18 11.83 -14.30
CA THR A 143 -1.00 12.63 -15.23
C THR A 143 -2.45 12.15 -15.25
N VAL A 144 -2.67 10.83 -15.30
CA VAL A 144 -4.03 10.26 -15.22
C VAL A 144 -4.73 10.71 -13.93
N ILE A 145 -4.06 10.59 -12.78
CA ILE A 145 -4.65 11.01 -11.50
C ILE A 145 -4.97 12.51 -11.46
N LYS A 146 -4.09 13.36 -12.00
CA LYS A 146 -4.27 14.81 -12.03
C LYS A 146 -5.39 15.27 -12.96
N THR A 147 -5.63 14.56 -14.06
CA THR A 147 -6.58 14.96 -15.11
C THR A 147 -8.01 14.45 -14.89
N LEU A 148 -8.19 13.41 -14.08
CA LEU A 148 -9.51 12.90 -13.72
C LEU A 148 -10.38 13.98 -13.07
N LYS A 149 -11.65 14.05 -13.43
CA LYS A 149 -12.61 14.99 -12.80
C LYS A 149 -12.89 14.60 -11.34
N PRO A 150 -13.23 15.54 -10.45
CA PRO A 150 -13.50 15.23 -9.04
C PRO A 150 -14.50 14.10 -8.80
N ASP A 151 -15.53 13.96 -9.64
CA ASP A 151 -16.52 12.89 -9.50
C ASP A 151 -15.98 11.51 -9.89
N GLN A 152 -15.04 11.45 -10.83
CA GLN A 152 -14.35 10.20 -11.22
C GLN A 152 -13.32 9.76 -10.19
N ARG A 153 -12.92 10.66 -9.30
CA ARG A 153 -11.99 10.39 -8.20
C ARG A 153 -12.68 9.78 -6.99
N LYS A 154 -14.01 9.70 -7.00
CA LYS A 154 -14.82 9.08 -5.94
C LYS A 154 -15.17 7.65 -6.37
N LEU A 155 -15.11 6.73 -5.43
CA LEU A 155 -15.69 5.40 -5.61
C LEU A 155 -17.15 5.47 -5.18
N ASP A 156 -18.04 4.89 -5.98
CA ASP A 156 -19.43 4.70 -5.60
C ASP A 156 -19.47 3.72 -4.42
N THR A 157 -19.95 4.21 -3.28
CA THR A 157 -20.07 3.41 -2.06
C THR A 157 -21.53 3.19 -1.73
N ASP A 158 -21.88 1.97 -1.32
CA ASP A 158 -23.23 1.66 -0.84
C ASP A 158 -23.64 2.56 0.33
N LYS A 159 -24.95 2.76 0.51
CA LYS A 159 -25.51 3.57 1.62
C LYS A 159 -24.97 3.08 2.96
N GLY A 160 -24.26 3.95 3.67
CA GLY A 160 -23.69 3.68 4.99
C GLY A 160 -22.20 3.34 4.99
N GLN A 161 -21.57 3.12 3.83
CA GLN A 161 -20.12 3.00 3.73
C GLN A 161 -19.43 4.37 3.69
N LYS A 162 -18.20 4.44 4.20
CA LYS A 162 -17.41 5.67 4.15
C LYS A 162 -17.03 5.96 2.69
N PRO A 163 -17.27 7.17 2.18
CA PRO A 163 -16.88 7.53 0.83
C PRO A 163 -15.37 7.38 0.68
N TYR A 164 -14.97 6.85 -0.48
CA TYR A 164 -13.57 6.72 -0.84
C TYR A 164 -13.23 7.68 -1.99
N SER A 165 -12.09 8.35 -1.90
CA SER A 165 -11.61 9.26 -2.94
C SER A 165 -10.11 9.22 -3.09
N TYR A 166 -9.60 9.48 -4.29
CA TYR A 166 -8.16 9.51 -4.54
C TYR A 166 -7.68 10.82 -5.20
N TYR A 167 -6.51 11.31 -4.76
CA TYR A 167 -5.96 12.60 -5.17
C TYR A 167 -4.46 12.51 -5.44
N PRO A 168 -3.89 13.38 -6.28
CA PRO A 168 -2.44 13.47 -6.42
C PRO A 168 -1.80 13.95 -5.12
N ALA A 169 -0.69 13.34 -4.73
CA ALA A 169 0.20 13.80 -3.67
C ALA A 169 1.36 14.61 -4.26
N ALA A 170 1.96 15.49 -3.47
CA ALA A 170 3.24 16.09 -3.83
C ALA A 170 4.39 15.09 -3.57
N PRO A 171 5.44 15.04 -4.42
CA PRO A 171 6.61 14.19 -4.17
C PRO A 171 7.29 14.44 -2.82
N SER A 172 7.16 15.66 -2.27
CA SER A 172 7.66 16.02 -0.95
C SER A 172 7.04 15.19 0.18
N VAL A 173 5.78 14.75 0.04
CA VAL A 173 5.11 13.88 1.03
C VAL A 173 5.83 12.53 1.12
N LYS A 174 6.10 11.91 -0.03
CA LYS A 174 6.89 10.68 -0.12
C LYS A 174 8.30 10.88 0.45
N ASN A 175 8.96 11.98 0.11
CA ASN A 175 10.32 12.26 0.59
C ASN A 175 10.37 12.44 2.12
N LYS A 176 9.41 13.15 2.72
CA LYS A 176 9.27 13.27 4.18
C LYS A 176 9.06 11.90 4.83
N PHE A 177 8.18 11.07 4.25
CA PHE A 177 7.94 9.71 4.72
C PHE A 177 9.23 8.86 4.70
N LEU A 178 9.94 8.79 3.58
CA LEU A 178 11.19 8.01 3.48
C LEU A 178 12.29 8.51 4.41
N LYS A 179 12.43 9.84 4.56
CA LYS A 179 13.38 10.41 5.52
C LYS A 179 13.09 9.93 6.94
N ARG A 180 11.81 9.92 7.34
CA ARG A 180 11.37 9.43 8.65
C ARG A 180 11.62 7.93 8.81
N MET A 181 11.32 7.12 7.79
CA MET A 181 11.59 5.67 7.83
C MET A 181 13.09 5.35 8.01
N ARG A 182 13.98 6.11 7.34
CA ARG A 182 15.44 5.98 7.51
C ARG A 182 15.88 6.32 8.94
N ALA A 183 15.44 7.46 9.47
CA ALA A 183 15.76 7.87 10.83
C ALA A 183 15.27 6.85 11.88
N LEU A 184 14.09 6.25 11.70
CA LEU A 184 13.58 5.20 12.59
C LEU A 184 14.45 3.93 12.53
N LYS A 185 14.91 3.54 11.34
CA LYS A 185 15.79 2.38 11.15
C LYS A 185 17.16 2.57 11.80
N GLU A 186 17.65 3.81 11.81
CA GLU A 186 18.93 4.21 12.41
C GLU A 186 18.81 4.50 13.92
N ASN A 187 17.62 4.32 14.53
CA ASN A 187 17.31 4.67 15.93
C ASN A 187 17.61 6.14 16.28
N GLU A 188 17.50 7.05 15.32
CA GLU A 188 17.65 8.48 15.55
C GLU A 188 16.38 9.08 16.20
N VAL A 189 16.56 10.05 17.10
CA VAL A 189 15.44 10.78 17.71
C VAL A 189 14.84 11.73 16.68
N ILE A 190 13.60 11.46 16.26
CA ILE A 190 12.85 12.32 15.34
C ILE A 190 12.04 13.33 16.16
N ASN A 191 12.39 14.61 16.06
CA ASN A 191 11.56 15.70 16.58
C ASN A 191 10.50 16.08 15.52
N ASP A 192 9.33 15.46 15.58
CA ASP A 192 8.17 15.85 14.77
C ASP A 192 7.52 17.12 15.38
N THR A 193 8.15 18.29 15.21
CA THR A 193 7.60 19.61 15.62
C THR A 193 6.97 20.39 14.46
N GLU A 194 6.17 19.75 13.60
CA GLU A 194 5.42 20.46 12.54
C GLU A 194 3.97 19.97 12.36
N GLU A 195 3.22 19.71 13.44
CA GLU A 195 1.74 19.63 13.41
C GLU A 195 1.11 20.59 14.43
N THR A 196 1.30 21.91 14.27
CA THR A 196 0.37 22.97 14.75
C THR A 196 0.88 24.33 14.24
N ASN A 197 0.44 24.80 13.07
CA ASN A 197 0.58 26.23 12.73
C ASN A 197 -0.48 26.77 11.74
N ASP A 198 -1.54 26.01 11.42
CA ASP A 198 -2.60 26.48 10.52
C ASP A 198 -3.92 26.89 11.23
N GLU A 199 -4.02 26.76 12.56
CA GLU A 199 -5.22 27.20 13.30
C GLU A 199 -5.11 28.63 13.89
N ASN A 200 -3.93 29.25 13.95
CA ASN A 200 -3.75 30.59 14.55
C ASN A 200 -3.68 31.77 13.57
N LYS A 201 -3.99 31.59 12.28
CA LYS A 201 -3.97 32.70 11.29
C LYS A 201 -5.33 33.26 10.87
N LYS A 202 -6.41 32.91 11.57
CA LYS A 202 -7.77 33.44 11.25
C LYS A 202 -8.39 34.40 12.29
N GLU A 203 -7.69 34.74 13.37
CA GLU A 203 -8.24 35.68 14.37
C GLU A 203 -7.58 37.07 14.43
N GLU A 204 -6.56 37.37 13.60
CA GLU A 204 -5.94 38.71 13.57
C GLU A 204 -6.22 39.46 12.25
N GLY A 205 -7.50 39.60 11.93
CA GLY A 205 -7.96 40.43 10.81
C GLY A 205 -9.34 41.02 11.09
N GLN A 206 -9.44 41.80 12.17
CA GLN A 206 -10.46 42.83 12.32
C GLN A 206 -9.90 44.17 11.84
#